data_AF-A0A8R1DIU2-F1
#
_entry.id   AF-A0A8R1DIU2-F1
#
_cell.length_a   1.000
_cell.length_b   1.000
_cell.length_c   1.000
_cell.angle_alpha   90.00
_cell.angle_beta   90.00
_cell.angle_gamma   90.00
#
_symmetry.space_group_name_H-M   'P 1'
#
loop_
_entity.id
_entity.type
_entity.pdbx_description
1 polymer ?
#
loop_
_entity_poly.entity_id
_entity_poly.type
_entity_poly.pdbx_seq_one_letter_code
_entity_poly.pdbx_strand_id
1 'polypeptide(L)'
;MLDAFFTIFSVIHSIVAVLGMTFNLLLIYLAIYQTPRVMRSYSTLIINFAFTDFCACLFDLFVQQRIIPAGLTLGYVSNGFCKHFGPTTCFVG
;
A
#
# COMPACT_ATOMS: atom_id res chain seq x y z
N MET A 1 -1.01 -26.06 -10.32
CA MET A 1 -1.14 -26.00 -8.84
C MET A 1 -0.39 -24.80 -8.27
N LEU A 2 0.85 -24.54 -8.71
CA LEU A 2 1.64 -23.36 -8.33
C LEU A 2 1.02 -22.03 -8.79
N ASP A 3 0.43 -22.00 -10.00
CA ASP A 3 -0.19 -20.77 -10.55
C ASP A 3 -1.42 -20.32 -9.77
N ALA A 4 -2.21 -21.29 -9.30
CA ALA A 4 -3.37 -21.04 -8.46
C ALA A 4 -2.95 -20.39 -7.13
N PHE A 5 -1.86 -20.89 -6.52
CA PHE A 5 -1.28 -20.31 -5.32
C PHE A 5 -0.84 -18.86 -5.55
N PHE A 6 -0.08 -18.58 -6.61
CA PHE A 6 0.35 -17.20 -6.91
C PHE A 6 -0.81 -16.23 -7.12
N THR A 7 -1.87 -16.71 -7.79
CA THR A 7 -3.07 -15.91 -8.06
C THR A 7 -3.82 -15.61 -6.77
N ILE A 8 -4.03 -16.60 -5.90
CA ILE A 8 -4.71 -16.42 -4.61
C ILE A 8 -3.97 -15.39 -3.75
N PHE A 9 -2.65 -15.51 -3.65
CA PHE A 9 -1.85 -14.55 -2.89
C PHE A 9 -1.96 -13.13 -3.46
N SER A 10 -1.91 -12.98 -4.78
CA SER A 10 -2.07 -11.67 -5.42
C SER A 10 -3.43 -11.07 -5.12
N VAL A 11 -4.51 -11.85 -5.22
CA VAL A 11 -5.87 -11.38 -4.95
C VAL A 11 -6.04 -10.96 -3.50
N ILE A 12 -5.58 -11.78 -2.54
CA ILE A 12 -5.65 -11.44 -1.12
C ILE A 12 -4.88 -10.16 -0.83
N HIS A 13 -3.66 -10.03 -1.38
CA HIS A 13 -2.83 -8.84 -1.22
C HIS A 13 -3.55 -7.59 -1.73
N SER A 14 -4.15 -7.67 -2.92
CA SER A 14 -4.92 -6.56 -3.48
C SER A 14 -6.14 -6.20 -2.64
N ILE A 15 -6.86 -7.18 -2.08
CA ILE A 15 -8.01 -6.93 -1.20
C ILE A 15 -7.56 -6.21 0.07
N VAL A 16 -6.47 -6.67 0.69
CA VAL A 16 -5.93 -6.06 1.91
C VAL A 16 -5.46 -4.62 1.64
N ALA A 17 -4.76 -4.39 0.53
CA ALA A 17 -4.32 -3.04 0.14
C ALA A 17 -5.50 -2.10 -0.11
N VAL A 18 -6.57 -2.58 -0.78
CA VAL A 18 -7.79 -1.79 -0.99
C VAL A 18 -8.49 -1.45 0.32
N LEU A 19 -8.61 -2.43 1.24
CA LEU A 19 -9.17 -2.20 2.57
C LEU A 19 -8.31 -1.23 3.40
N GLY A 20 -6.98 -1.35 3.32
CA GLY A 20 -6.05 -0.43 3.96
C GLY A 20 -6.24 1.00 3.45
N MET A 21 -6.34 1.18 2.13
CA MET A 21 -6.63 2.48 1.54
C MET A 21 -7.98 3.04 1.99
N THR A 22 -9.07 2.25 1.99
CA THR A 22 -10.39 2.75 2.36
C THR A 22 -10.48 3.12 3.84
N PHE A 23 -9.90 2.32 4.74
CA PHE A 23 -9.91 2.62 6.17
C PHE A 23 -9.04 3.83 6.52
N ASN A 24 -7.87 3.99 5.90
CA ASN A 24 -7.05 5.18 6.11
C ASN A 24 -7.72 6.44 5.56
N LEU A 25 -8.39 6.36 4.41
CA LEU A 25 -9.14 7.48 3.87
C LEU A 25 -10.34 7.85 4.76
N LEU A 26 -11.03 6.85 5.32
CA LEU A 26 -12.07 7.05 6.33
C LEU A 26 -11.50 7.69 7.60
N LEU A 27 -10.33 7.27 8.06
CA LEU A 27 -9.66 7.83 9.23
C LEU A 27 -9.29 9.30 9.02
N ILE A 28 -8.79 9.66 7.84
CA ILE A 28 -8.54 11.06 7.44
C ILE A 28 -9.84 11.86 7.48
N TYR A 29 -10.92 11.32 6.89
CA TYR A 29 -12.24 11.96 6.91
C TYR A 29 -12.71 12.23 8.35
N LEU A 30 -12.71 11.22 9.22
CA LEU A 30 -13.11 11.36 10.62
C LEU A 30 -12.21 12.35 11.37
N ALA A 31 -10.91 12.31 11.11
CA ALA A 31 -9.95 13.21 11.75
C ALA A 31 -10.19 14.68 11.38
N ILE A 32 -10.59 14.96 10.14
CA ILE A 32 -10.88 16.32 9.66
C ILE A 32 -12.24 16.82 10.17
N TYR A 33 -13.31 16.01 10.02
CA TYR A 33 -14.68 16.49 10.20
C TYR A 33 -15.22 16.30 11.63
N GLN A 34 -14.72 15.30 12.37
CA GLN A 34 -15.31 14.92 13.66
C GLN A 34 -14.43 15.28 14.87
N THR A 35 -13.16 15.67 14.66
CA THR A 35 -12.25 15.90 15.80
C THR A 35 -12.51 17.26 16.49
N PRO A 36 -12.76 17.28 17.81
CA PRO A 36 -12.97 18.52 18.55
C PRO A 36 -11.68 19.35 18.66
N ARG A 37 -11.81 20.68 18.76
CA ARG A 37 -10.69 21.65 18.78
C ARG A 37 -9.62 21.38 19.86
N VAL A 38 -9.97 20.71 20.94
CA VAL A 38 -9.05 20.38 22.05
C VAL A 38 -8.01 19.33 21.63
N MET A 39 -8.31 18.50 20.63
CA MET A 39 -7.47 17.40 20.14
C MET A 39 -6.71 17.74 18.83
N ARG A 40 -6.63 19.03 18.47
CA ARG A 40 -6.19 19.43 17.12
C ARG A 40 -4.76 19.01 16.79
N SER A 41 -3.83 19.11 17.74
CA SER A 41 -2.44 18.69 17.53
C SER A 41 -2.31 17.18 17.31
N TYR A 42 -3.13 16.38 18.01
CA TYR A 42 -3.16 14.93 17.85
C TYR A 42 -3.82 14.51 16.53
N SER A 43 -4.86 15.25 16.10
CA SER A 43 -5.50 15.06 14.79
C SER A 43 -4.52 15.20 13.63
N THR A 44 -3.64 16.21 13.66
CA THR A 44 -2.65 16.41 12.59
C THR A 44 -1.68 15.23 12.48
N LEU A 45 -1.26 14.63 13.60
CA LEU A 45 -0.43 13.43 13.61
C LEU A 45 -1.17 12.23 13.02
N ILE A 46 -2.44 12.03 13.41
CA ILE A 46 -3.28 10.96 12.86
C ILE A 46 -3.45 11.11 11.35
N ILE A 47 -3.73 12.32 10.87
CA ILE A 47 -3.90 12.58 9.44
C ILE A 47 -2.61 12.27 8.67
N ASN A 48 -1.45 12.71 9.17
CA ASN A 48 -0.17 12.41 8.53
C ASN A 48 0.12 10.92 8.49
N PHE A 49 -0.14 10.22 9.59
CA PHE A 49 0.04 8.77 9.67
C PHE A 49 -0.87 8.04 8.69
N ALA A 50 -2.17 8.36 8.70
CA ALA A 50 -3.16 7.77 7.81
C ALA A 50 -2.89 8.08 6.33
N PHE A 51 -2.42 9.29 6.03
CA PHE A 51 -2.03 9.66 4.66
C PHE A 51 -0.81 8.87 4.19
N THR A 52 0.20 8.72 5.05
CA THR A 52 1.39 7.93 4.73
C THR A 52 1.03 6.46 4.51
N ASP A 53 0.16 5.90 5.35
CA ASP A 53 -0.29 4.50 5.23
C ASP A 53 -1.16 4.30 3.97
N PHE A 54 -2.02 5.27 3.64
CA PHE A 54 -2.75 5.28 2.36
C PHE A 54 -1.80 5.24 1.16
N CYS A 55 -0.78 6.11 1.15
CA CYS A 55 0.23 6.13 0.09
C CYS A 55 1.02 4.81 0.03
N ALA A 56 1.38 4.24 1.18
CA ALA A 56 2.06 2.96 1.23
C ALA A 56 1.21 1.85 0.60
N CYS A 57 -0.07 1.73 0.95
CA CYS A 57 -0.98 0.77 0.33
C CYS A 57 -1.18 1.02 -1.18
N LEU A 58 -1.22 2.28 -1.60
CA LEU A 58 -1.34 2.65 -3.01
C LEU A 58 -0.14 2.17 -3.82
N PHE A 59 1.08 2.45 -3.33
CA PHE A 59 2.31 2.03 -4.00
C PHE A 59 2.52 0.52 -3.95
N ASP A 60 2.17 -0.11 -2.83
CA ASP A 60 2.19 -1.55 -2.69
C ASP A 60 1.25 -2.25 -3.69
N LEU A 61 0.04 -1.71 -3.93
CA LEU A 61 -0.85 -2.19 -4.99
C LEU A 61 -0.27 -1.93 -6.39
N PHE A 62 0.40 -0.79 -6.58
CA PHE A 62 0.98 -0.41 -7.86
C PHE A 62 2.14 -1.34 -8.26
N VAL A 63 3.00 -1.74 -7.31
CA VAL A 63 4.19 -2.55 -7.57
C VAL A 63 3.92 -4.05 -7.39
N GLN A 64 3.13 -4.43 -6.37
CA GLN A 64 2.98 -5.81 -5.86
C GLN A 64 4.32 -6.55 -5.82
N GLN A 65 5.24 -6.07 -4.98
CA GLN A 65 6.62 -6.54 -4.95
C GLN A 65 6.77 -7.87 -4.22
N ARG A 66 7.47 -8.82 -4.84
CA ARG A 66 7.93 -10.06 -4.20
C ARG A 66 9.45 -10.05 -4.09
N ILE A 67 9.95 -10.26 -2.88
CA ILE A 67 11.39 -10.30 -2.58
C ILE A 67 11.83 -11.75 -2.48
N ILE A 68 12.82 -12.13 -3.29
CA ILE A 68 13.40 -13.47 -3.29
C ILE A 68 14.84 -13.35 -2.78
N PRO A 69 15.13 -13.84 -1.55
CA PRO A 69 16.49 -13.81 -1.02
C PRO A 69 17.36 -14.85 -1.74
N ALA A 70 18.49 -14.41 -2.30
CA ALA A 70 19.48 -15.25 -2.97
C ALA A 70 20.88 -14.99 -2.37
N GLY A 71 21.04 -15.33 -1.08
CA GLY A 71 22.28 -15.16 -0.33
C GLY A 71 22.69 -13.69 -0.19
N LEU A 72 23.72 -13.27 -0.95
CA LEU A 72 24.22 -11.89 -0.98
C LEU A 72 23.42 -10.96 -1.92
N THR A 73 22.45 -11.50 -2.65
CA THR A 73 21.63 -10.75 -3.62
C THR A 73 20.15 -10.83 -3.29
N LEU A 74 19.41 -9.76 -3.57
CA LEU A 74 17.96 -9.68 -3.43
C LEU A 74 17.35 -9.57 -4.83
N GLY A 75 16.52 -10.54 -5.20
CA GLY A 75 15.71 -10.47 -6.41
C GLY A 75 14.40 -9.76 -6.13
N TYR A 76 14.11 -8.70 -6.89
CA TYR A 76 12.82 -8.01 -6.84
C TYR A 76 11.97 -8.42 -8.05
N VAL A 77 10.79 -8.98 -7.78
CA VAL A 77 9.83 -9.37 -8.80
C VAL A 77 8.55 -8.57 -8.59
N SER A 78 8.32 -7.59 -9.46
CA SER A 78 7.14 -6.72 -9.43
C SER A 78 6.09 -7.26 -10.41
N ASN A 79 4.88 -7.54 -9.92
CA ASN A 79 3.78 -8.07 -10.74
C ASN A 79 2.54 -7.17 -10.77
N GLY A 80 2.65 -5.95 -10.23
CA GLY A 80 1.56 -4.99 -10.17
C GLY A 80 1.33 -4.20 -11.45
N PHE A 81 0.51 -3.16 -11.32
CA PHE A 81 0.10 -2.28 -12.42
C PHE A 81 1.27 -1.49 -13.04
N CYS A 82 2.37 -1.34 -12.31
CA CYS A 82 3.59 -0.66 -12.74
C CYS A 82 4.17 -1.21 -14.05
N LYS A 83 3.94 -2.49 -14.37
CA LYS A 83 4.41 -3.16 -15.60
C LYS A 83 3.88 -2.50 -16.87
N HIS A 84 2.73 -1.81 -16.81
CA HIS A 84 2.13 -1.14 -17.96
C HIS A 84 2.76 0.23 -18.27
N PHE A 85 3.51 0.82 -17.33
CA PHE A 85 4.07 2.17 -17.47
C PHE A 85 5.56 2.18 -17.83
N GLY A 86 6.24 1.03 -17.76
CA GLY A 86 7.64 0.87 -18.14
C GLY A 86 8.43 -0.05 -17.20
N PRO A 87 9.70 -0.34 -17.52
CA PRO A 87 10.55 -1.19 -16.68
C PRO A 87 11.06 -0.49 -15.40
N THR A 88 11.18 0.84 -15.40
CA THR A 88 11.70 1.61 -14.26
C THR A 88 10.63 2.07 -13.28
N THR A 89 9.36 2.11 -13.71
CA THR A 89 8.24 2.59 -12.87
C THR A 89 7.97 1.68 -11.69
N CYS A 90 8.27 0.39 -11.81
CA CYS A 90 8.18 -0.56 -10.69
C CYS A 90 9.26 -0.38 -9.60
N PHE A 91 10.32 0.40 -9.87
CA PHE A 91 11.38 0.70 -8.90
C PHE A 91 11.14 2.01 -8.13
N VAL A 92 10.22 2.85 -8.61
CA VAL A 92 9.94 4.17 -8.04
C VAL A 92 8.78 4.12 -7.05
N GLY A 93 7.85 3.17 -7.23
CA GLY A 93 6.73 2.93 -6.33
C GLY A 93 7.19 2.40 -4.97
#